data_AF-A0A1F2PL63-F1
#
_entry.id   AF-A0A1F2PL63-F1
#
_cell.length_a   1.000
_cell.length_b   1.000
_cell.length_c   1.000
_cell.angle_alpha   90.00
_cell.angle_beta   90.00
_cell.angle_gamma   90.00
#
_symmetry.space_group_name_H-M   'P 1'
#
loop_
_entity.id
_entity.type
_entity.pdbx_description
1 polymer ?
#
loop_
_entity_poly.entity_id
_entity_poly.type
_entity_poly.pdbx_seq_one_letter_code
_entity_poly.pdbx_strand_id
1 'polypeptide(L)'
;MAESSGIFPSINGDRRYFTSFFAEYFADFIGNGIYPNPSTMCQVLANNDMTITVKPGNGYINGFKYKNTSDLIKNIDIADGVLKRIDRVVLRHTVLDREIKAYIKKGTFASSPVAPTLQRDADMWELGIADIYIANGAVSISQANITDLRLNNTFCGIVHGVIDQVDTTTIFNQFQAWYLETVDGATTDIATMLSAFQSGFNTWFAGVQGTLSGDVAGNLLIKINDLIARMNVVESAVAANTASINQNTSNISENTAAISLIGHSSVNEFRKLRMGGI
;
A
#
# COMPACT_ATOMS: atom_id res chain seq x y z
N MET A 1 14.55 -14.29 -7.22
CA MET A 1 15.24 -13.33 -6.34
C MET A 1 14.20 -12.31 -5.90
N ALA A 2 14.22 -11.87 -4.64
CA ALA A 2 13.22 -10.94 -4.10
C ALA A 2 13.42 -9.49 -4.58
N GLU A 3 14.65 -9.13 -4.94
CA GLU A 3 15.01 -7.78 -5.38
C GLU A 3 16.01 -7.85 -6.54
N SER A 4 15.92 -6.88 -7.46
CA SER A 4 16.85 -6.71 -8.57
C SER A 4 17.08 -5.23 -8.85
N SER A 5 18.34 -4.83 -9.04
CA SER A 5 18.74 -3.48 -9.41
C SER A 5 19.77 -3.54 -10.55
N GLY A 6 19.84 -2.51 -11.39
CA GLY A 6 20.72 -2.54 -12.55
C GLY A 6 21.00 -1.20 -13.22
N ILE A 7 21.62 -1.27 -14.40
CA ILE A 7 22.24 -0.15 -15.12
C ILE A 7 23.39 0.49 -14.33
N PHE A 8 24.26 -0.36 -13.79
CA PHE A 8 25.48 0.08 -13.13
C PHE A 8 26.71 -0.22 -13.97
N PRO A 9 27.82 0.51 -13.76
CA PRO A 9 29.10 0.18 -14.38
C PRO A 9 29.52 -1.25 -13.99
N SER A 10 30.02 -2.01 -14.97
CA SER A 10 30.67 -3.29 -14.66
C SER A 10 32.11 -3.04 -14.21
N ILE A 11 32.53 -3.76 -13.18
CA ILE A 11 33.90 -3.82 -12.69
C ILE A 11 34.39 -5.24 -12.95
N ASN A 12 35.44 -5.40 -13.77
CA ASN A 12 36.00 -6.72 -14.13
C ASN A 12 34.99 -7.70 -14.78
N GLY A 13 33.93 -7.21 -15.44
CA GLY A 13 32.97 -8.05 -16.16
C GLY A 13 31.94 -8.77 -15.27
N ASP A 14 31.83 -8.37 -13.99
CA ASP A 14 30.92 -8.89 -12.98
C ASP A 14 29.43 -8.72 -13.33
N ARG A 15 29.08 -7.71 -14.13
CA ARG A 15 27.70 -7.33 -14.44
C ARG A 15 27.42 -7.52 -15.92
N ARG A 16 26.58 -8.51 -16.21
CA ARG A 16 26.00 -8.76 -17.54
C ARG A 16 24.49 -8.72 -17.42
N TYR A 17 23.84 -7.87 -18.20
CA TYR A 17 22.39 -7.76 -18.23
C TYR A 17 21.83 -8.66 -19.34
N PHE A 18 20.84 -9.47 -18.98
CA PHE A 18 20.08 -10.25 -19.95
C PHE A 18 19.12 -9.36 -20.74
N THR A 19 18.65 -9.85 -21.89
CA THR A 19 17.63 -9.16 -22.68
C THR A 19 16.33 -8.95 -21.91
N SER A 20 15.99 -9.85 -20.98
CA SER A 20 14.83 -9.71 -20.09
C SER A 20 14.93 -8.49 -19.19
N PHE A 21 16.10 -8.20 -18.62
CA PHE A 21 16.31 -7.02 -17.78
C PHE A 21 16.03 -5.73 -18.56
N PHE A 22 16.53 -5.64 -19.80
CA PHE A 22 16.27 -4.47 -20.64
C PHE A 22 14.81 -4.40 -21.09
N ALA A 23 14.20 -5.54 -21.41
CA ALA A 23 12.78 -5.57 -21.78
C ALA A 23 11.90 -5.11 -20.61
N GLU A 24 12.12 -5.61 -19.39
CA GLU A 24 11.45 -5.14 -18.17
C GLU A 24 11.66 -3.63 -17.98
N TYR A 25 12.92 -3.19 -18.02
CA TYR A 25 13.26 -1.77 -17.89
C TYR A 25 12.53 -0.89 -18.92
N PHE A 26 12.50 -1.28 -20.21
CA PHE A 26 11.78 -0.52 -21.25
C PHE A 26 10.26 -0.63 -21.10
N ALA A 27 9.73 -1.75 -20.60
CA ALA A 27 8.29 -1.94 -20.40
C ALA A 27 7.73 -1.03 -19.30
N ASP A 28 8.53 -0.66 -18.31
CA ASP A 28 8.12 0.28 -17.24
C ASP A 28 7.71 1.66 -17.78
N PHE A 29 8.23 2.04 -18.96
CA PHE A 29 8.00 3.35 -19.52
C PHE A 29 7.46 3.38 -20.95
N ILE A 30 7.47 2.26 -21.66
CA ILE A 30 6.94 2.16 -23.02
C ILE A 30 5.79 1.17 -23.04
N GLY A 31 4.56 1.68 -23.22
CA GLY A 31 3.39 0.84 -23.39
C GLY A 31 3.42 0.03 -24.69
N ASN A 32 2.61 -1.04 -24.71
CA ASN A 32 2.42 -1.87 -25.89
C ASN A 32 1.66 -1.11 -26.99
N GLY A 33 2.16 -1.16 -28.23
CA GLY A 33 1.47 -0.50 -29.36
C GLY A 33 2.36 -0.22 -30.57
N ILE A 34 1.81 0.52 -31.53
CA ILE A 34 2.56 1.07 -32.66
C ILE A 34 3.08 2.46 -32.30
N TYR A 35 4.36 2.73 -32.61
CA TYR A 35 4.94 4.04 -32.40
C TYR A 35 4.50 4.98 -33.54
N PRO A 36 4.05 6.22 -33.25
CA PRO A 36 3.46 7.11 -34.24
C PRO A 36 4.45 7.62 -35.30
N ASN A 37 5.76 7.41 -35.08
CA ASN A 37 6.81 7.80 -36.01
C ASN A 37 7.54 6.57 -36.61
N PRO A 38 7.83 6.55 -37.92
CA PRO A 38 7.37 7.46 -38.96
C PRO A 38 5.84 7.44 -39.13
N SER A 39 5.26 8.47 -39.75
CA SER A 39 3.79 8.64 -39.94
C SER A 39 3.11 7.47 -40.65
N THR A 40 3.89 6.61 -41.32
CA THR A 40 3.42 5.36 -41.91
C THR A 40 2.97 4.33 -40.87
N MET A 41 3.51 4.33 -39.65
CA MET A 41 2.97 3.61 -38.49
C MET A 41 2.58 2.14 -38.75
N CYS A 42 3.40 1.37 -39.47
CA CYS A 42 3.07 -0.03 -39.84
C CYS A 42 1.70 -0.17 -40.55
N GLN A 43 1.27 0.85 -41.31
CA GLN A 43 -0.02 0.86 -42.01
C GLN A 43 -0.14 -0.33 -42.95
N VAL A 44 -1.33 -0.92 -42.98
CA VAL A 44 -1.65 -1.99 -43.93
C VAL A 44 -2.37 -1.40 -45.13
N LEU A 45 -1.78 -1.56 -46.30
CA LEU A 45 -2.35 -1.14 -47.58
C LEU A 45 -2.66 -2.33 -48.48
N ALA A 46 -3.75 -2.23 -49.21
CA ALA A 46 -4.10 -3.18 -50.28
C ALA A 46 -3.28 -2.90 -51.55
N ASN A 47 -2.89 -3.97 -52.25
CA ASN A 47 -2.20 -3.89 -53.54
C ASN A 47 -3.13 -4.15 -54.75
N ASN A 48 -4.44 -4.30 -54.52
CA ASN A 48 -5.45 -4.68 -55.52
C ASN A 48 -5.22 -6.06 -56.16
N ASP A 49 -4.50 -6.93 -55.47
CA ASP A 49 -4.35 -8.36 -55.72
C ASP A 49 -4.56 -9.12 -54.39
N MET A 50 -4.24 -10.41 -54.33
CA MET A 50 -4.29 -11.20 -53.08
C MET A 50 -3.07 -10.97 -52.18
N THR A 51 -2.54 -9.75 -52.16
CA THR A 51 -1.45 -9.33 -51.27
C THR A 51 -1.76 -8.02 -50.57
N ILE A 52 -1.14 -7.84 -49.41
CA ILE A 52 -1.15 -6.60 -48.64
C ILE A 52 0.28 -6.14 -48.38
N THR A 53 0.45 -4.84 -48.25
CA THR A 53 1.73 -4.22 -47.88
C THR A 53 1.63 -3.66 -46.47
N VAL A 54 2.50 -4.12 -45.58
CA VAL A 54 2.76 -3.48 -44.28
C VAL A 54 3.86 -2.44 -44.48
N LYS A 55 3.51 -1.17 -44.31
CA LYS A 55 4.44 -0.04 -44.48
C LYS A 55 5.51 0.00 -43.38
N PRO A 56 6.60 0.76 -43.59
CA PRO A 56 7.60 0.99 -42.55
C PRO A 56 6.97 1.53 -41.26
N GLY A 57 7.57 1.21 -40.12
CA GLY A 57 7.06 1.63 -38.82
C GLY A 57 7.78 0.97 -37.67
N ASN A 58 7.47 1.40 -36.45
CA ASN A 58 8.01 0.80 -35.23
C ASN A 58 6.84 0.36 -34.34
N GLY A 59 7.07 -0.69 -33.55
CA GLY A 59 6.12 -1.15 -32.54
C GLY A 59 6.85 -1.64 -31.31
N TYR A 60 6.14 -1.71 -30.19
CA TYR A 60 6.69 -2.16 -28.91
C TYR A 60 5.74 -3.18 -28.29
N ILE A 61 6.30 -4.29 -27.83
CA ILE A 61 5.58 -5.38 -27.18
C ILE A 61 6.41 -5.84 -25.97
N ASN A 62 5.88 -5.64 -24.76
CA ASN A 62 6.48 -5.97 -23.48
C ASN A 62 7.96 -5.53 -23.38
N GLY A 63 8.22 -4.28 -23.77
CA GLY A 63 9.57 -3.69 -23.79
C GLY A 63 10.47 -4.12 -24.95
N PHE A 64 10.06 -5.10 -25.76
CA PHE A 64 10.78 -5.50 -26.97
C PHE A 64 10.34 -4.65 -28.17
N LYS A 65 11.32 -4.29 -29.02
CA LYS A 65 11.11 -3.40 -30.17
C LYS A 65 10.92 -4.18 -31.47
N TYR A 66 9.87 -3.84 -32.20
CA TYR A 66 9.67 -4.13 -33.61
C TYR A 66 10.07 -2.94 -34.47
N LYS A 67 10.72 -3.19 -35.61
CA LYS A 67 11.00 -2.18 -36.63
C LYS A 67 10.87 -2.78 -38.02
N ASN A 68 9.98 -2.20 -38.82
CA ASN A 68 9.93 -2.43 -40.25
C ASN A 68 10.55 -1.23 -40.97
N THR A 69 11.56 -1.47 -41.82
CA THR A 69 12.32 -0.42 -42.50
C THR A 69 11.86 -0.16 -43.94
N SER A 70 11.12 -1.08 -44.54
CA SER A 70 10.68 -1.02 -45.94
C SER A 70 9.28 -1.61 -46.09
N ASP A 71 8.70 -1.48 -47.28
CA ASP A 71 7.42 -2.12 -47.60
C ASP A 71 7.54 -3.64 -47.47
N LEU A 72 6.73 -4.23 -46.60
CA LEU A 72 6.70 -5.67 -46.35
C LEU A 72 5.44 -6.27 -46.97
N ILE A 73 5.61 -6.98 -48.08
CA ILE A 73 4.50 -7.63 -48.79
C ILE A 73 4.16 -8.96 -48.10
N LYS A 74 2.88 -9.19 -47.86
CA LYS A 74 2.35 -10.42 -47.30
C LYS A 74 1.27 -10.97 -48.22
N ASN A 75 1.37 -12.25 -48.52
CA ASN A 75 0.37 -12.96 -49.34
C ASN A 75 -0.82 -13.35 -48.46
N ILE A 76 -2.01 -13.16 -49.01
CA ILE A 76 -3.27 -13.63 -48.43
C ILE A 76 -3.63 -14.93 -49.14
N ASP A 77 -3.94 -15.97 -48.37
CA ASP A 77 -4.37 -17.24 -48.95
C ASP A 77 -5.63 -17.07 -49.80
N ILE A 78 -5.79 -17.93 -50.81
CA ILE A 78 -6.93 -17.90 -51.74
C ILE A 78 -8.27 -17.95 -50.98
N ALA A 79 -9.26 -17.21 -51.49
CA ALA A 79 -10.62 -17.19 -50.97
C ALA A 79 -11.36 -18.52 -51.21
N ASP A 80 -12.35 -18.82 -50.37
CA ASP A 80 -13.28 -19.92 -50.65
C ASP A 80 -14.35 -19.47 -51.66
N GLY A 81 -14.84 -20.39 -52.49
CA GLY A 81 -15.83 -20.06 -53.52
C GLY A 81 -17.21 -19.69 -52.98
N VAL A 82 -17.53 -20.04 -51.73
CA VAL A 82 -18.87 -19.92 -51.15
C VAL A 82 -18.87 -19.08 -49.89
N LEU A 83 -17.91 -19.31 -48.99
CA LEU A 83 -17.84 -18.72 -47.66
C LEU A 83 -16.87 -17.54 -47.59
N LYS A 84 -17.13 -16.64 -46.65
CA LYS A 84 -16.29 -15.46 -46.36
C LYS A 84 -15.34 -15.78 -45.22
N ARG A 85 -14.27 -15.00 -45.05
CA ARG A 85 -13.46 -15.05 -43.81
C ARG A 85 -12.88 -13.67 -43.49
N ILE A 86 -12.41 -13.50 -42.26
CA ILE A 86 -11.64 -12.33 -41.85
C ILE A 86 -10.27 -12.81 -41.39
N ASP A 87 -9.21 -12.38 -42.05
CA ASP A 87 -7.84 -12.64 -41.64
C ASP A 87 -7.33 -11.43 -40.85
N ARG A 88 -6.58 -11.66 -39.76
CA ARG A 88 -6.05 -10.57 -38.92
C ARG A 88 -4.55 -10.43 -39.12
N VAL A 89 -4.10 -9.21 -39.42
CA VAL A 89 -2.66 -8.89 -39.45
C VAL A 89 -2.22 -8.56 -38.02
N VAL A 90 -1.22 -9.28 -37.53
CA VAL A 90 -0.69 -9.14 -36.17
C VAL A 90 0.80 -8.87 -36.18
N LEU A 91 1.28 -8.04 -35.26
CA LEU A 91 2.66 -8.10 -34.79
C LEU A 91 2.72 -9.10 -33.65
N ARG A 92 3.54 -10.13 -33.82
CA ARG A 92 3.65 -11.26 -32.87
C ARG A 92 5.03 -11.27 -32.28
N HIS A 93 5.10 -11.12 -30.96
CA HIS A 93 6.27 -11.45 -30.16
C HIS A 93 6.20 -12.93 -29.76
N THR A 94 7.23 -13.71 -30.08
CA THR A 94 7.34 -15.11 -29.65
C THR A 94 8.58 -15.31 -28.79
N VAL A 95 8.41 -15.99 -27.65
CA VAL A 95 9.50 -16.28 -26.72
C VAL A 95 10.43 -17.37 -27.28
N LEU A 96 9.88 -18.32 -28.04
CA LEU A 96 10.63 -19.45 -28.61
C LEU A 96 11.65 -18.98 -29.66
N ASP A 97 11.18 -18.27 -30.69
CA ASP A 97 12.03 -17.80 -31.78
C ASP A 97 12.73 -16.47 -31.47
N ARG A 98 12.36 -15.82 -30.34
CA ARG A 98 12.94 -14.56 -29.83
C ARG A 98 12.87 -13.42 -30.84
N GLU A 99 11.70 -13.24 -31.45
CA GLU A 99 11.49 -12.23 -32.48
C GLU A 99 10.12 -11.57 -32.39
N ILE A 100 10.03 -10.37 -32.97
CA ILE A 100 8.76 -9.74 -33.32
C ILE A 100 8.67 -9.65 -34.84
N LYS A 101 7.64 -10.24 -35.43
CA LYS A 101 7.36 -10.13 -36.87
C LYS A 101 5.87 -9.94 -37.16
N ALA A 102 5.59 -9.45 -38.37
CA ALA A 102 4.24 -9.33 -38.89
C ALA A 102 3.75 -10.66 -39.49
N TYR A 103 2.63 -11.15 -38.97
CA TYR A 103 1.97 -12.38 -39.41
C TYR A 103 0.53 -12.11 -39.82
N ILE A 104 0.00 -12.97 -40.68
CA ILE A 104 -1.43 -13.02 -40.98
C ILE A 104 -1.99 -14.22 -40.22
N LYS A 105 -2.88 -13.94 -39.28
CA LYS A 105 -3.64 -14.95 -38.55
C LYS A 105 -4.90 -15.24 -39.35
N LYS A 106 -4.96 -16.45 -39.91
CA LYS A 106 -6.03 -16.87 -40.81
C LYS A 106 -7.35 -17.04 -40.05
N GLY A 107 -8.42 -16.49 -40.61
CA GLY A 107 -9.78 -16.68 -40.14
C GLY A 107 -10.36 -18.03 -40.54
N THR A 108 -11.47 -18.38 -39.88
CA THR A 108 -12.27 -19.53 -40.29
C THR A 108 -13.31 -19.09 -41.32
N PHE A 109 -13.58 -19.95 -42.30
CA PHE A 109 -14.61 -19.69 -43.30
C PHE A 109 -16.02 -19.76 -42.67
N ALA A 110 -16.84 -18.73 -42.89
CA ALA A 110 -18.20 -18.66 -42.38
C ALA A 110 -19.08 -17.71 -43.23
N SER A 111 -20.40 -17.86 -43.12
CA SER A 111 -21.37 -16.94 -43.74
C SER A 111 -21.34 -15.54 -43.11
N SER A 112 -21.11 -15.50 -41.79
CA SER A 112 -20.83 -14.29 -41.00
C SER A 112 -19.47 -14.46 -40.32
N PRO A 113 -18.37 -14.04 -40.98
CA PRO A 113 -17.03 -14.30 -40.49
C PRO A 113 -16.67 -13.44 -39.28
N VAL A 114 -15.85 -14.00 -38.39
CA VAL A 114 -15.32 -13.33 -37.19
C VAL A 114 -13.81 -13.33 -37.26
N ALA A 115 -13.18 -12.21 -36.89
CA ALA A 115 -11.73 -12.08 -36.84
C ALA A 115 -11.12 -13.01 -35.77
N PRO A 116 -9.97 -13.66 -36.03
CA PRO A 116 -9.25 -14.45 -35.03
C PRO A 116 -8.93 -13.66 -33.76
N THR A 117 -9.06 -14.32 -32.62
CA THR A 117 -8.66 -13.75 -31.32
C THR A 117 -7.14 -13.57 -31.26
N LEU A 118 -6.69 -12.52 -30.57
CA LEU A 118 -5.27 -12.31 -30.28
C LEU A 118 -4.82 -13.28 -29.20
N GLN A 119 -3.63 -13.83 -29.35
CA GLN A 119 -2.97 -14.60 -28.28
C GLN A 119 -2.09 -13.65 -27.47
N ARG A 120 -2.27 -13.67 -26.14
CA ARG A 120 -1.59 -12.80 -25.18
C ARG A 120 -1.34 -13.60 -23.90
N ASP A 121 -0.32 -14.43 -23.93
CA ASP A 121 0.09 -15.31 -22.84
C ASP A 121 1.62 -15.29 -22.65
N ALA A 122 2.15 -16.21 -21.85
CA ALA A 122 3.56 -16.27 -21.51
C ALA A 122 4.47 -16.67 -22.69
N ASP A 123 3.93 -17.41 -23.67
CA ASP A 123 4.72 -17.93 -24.81
C ASP A 123 4.69 -16.95 -25.99
N MET A 124 3.58 -16.23 -26.14
CA MET A 124 3.34 -15.37 -27.29
C MET A 124 2.44 -14.18 -26.96
N TRP A 125 2.81 -13.01 -27.50
CA TRP A 125 2.02 -11.80 -27.36
C TRP A 125 1.78 -11.12 -28.71
N GLU A 126 0.51 -10.86 -29.01
CA GLU A 126 0.09 -10.30 -30.30
C GLU A 126 -0.60 -8.92 -30.16
N LEU A 127 -0.25 -8.03 -31.09
CA LEU A 127 -0.96 -6.78 -31.37
C LEU A 127 -1.62 -6.86 -32.74
N GLY A 128 -2.94 -6.65 -32.81
CA GLY A 128 -3.69 -6.66 -34.06
C GLY A 128 -3.64 -5.31 -34.75
N ILE A 129 -2.96 -5.21 -35.91
CA ILE A 129 -2.78 -3.95 -36.62
C ILE A 129 -3.88 -3.68 -37.66
N ALA A 130 -4.46 -4.72 -38.25
CA ALA A 130 -5.59 -4.59 -39.17
C ALA A 130 -6.36 -5.91 -39.31
N ASP A 131 -7.64 -5.80 -39.64
CA ASP A 131 -8.48 -6.93 -40.08
C ASP A 131 -8.75 -6.84 -41.58
N ILE A 132 -8.64 -7.96 -42.28
CA ILE A 132 -8.81 -8.08 -43.72
C ILE A 132 -10.04 -8.95 -43.98
N TYR A 133 -11.10 -8.33 -44.51
CA TYR A 133 -12.29 -9.04 -44.93
C TYR A 133 -12.10 -9.64 -46.32
N ILE A 134 -12.32 -10.95 -46.42
CA ILE A 134 -12.18 -11.70 -47.66
C ILE A 134 -13.57 -12.22 -48.05
N ALA A 135 -14.11 -11.66 -49.13
CA ALA A 135 -15.37 -12.11 -49.70
C ALA A 135 -15.22 -13.51 -50.34
N ASN A 136 -16.34 -14.18 -50.56
CA ASN A 136 -16.33 -15.42 -51.33
C ASN A 136 -15.88 -15.16 -52.78
N GLY A 137 -15.05 -16.04 -53.31
CA GLY A 137 -14.48 -15.91 -54.65
C GLY A 137 -13.60 -14.67 -54.87
N ALA A 138 -13.14 -14.00 -53.80
CA ALA A 138 -12.30 -12.81 -53.94
C ALA A 138 -10.97 -13.14 -54.63
N VAL A 139 -10.62 -12.35 -55.65
CA VAL A 139 -9.35 -12.43 -56.39
C VAL A 139 -8.44 -11.23 -56.13
N SER A 140 -8.94 -10.25 -55.38
CA SER A 140 -8.19 -9.07 -54.95
C SER A 140 -8.75 -8.54 -53.64
N ILE A 141 -7.87 -7.88 -52.88
CA ILE A 141 -8.23 -7.13 -51.68
C ILE A 141 -8.17 -5.64 -52.03
N SER A 142 -9.25 -4.92 -51.75
CA SER A 142 -9.28 -3.46 -51.85
C SER A 142 -9.03 -2.81 -50.48
N GLN A 143 -8.69 -1.52 -50.45
CA GLN A 143 -8.47 -0.83 -49.18
C GLN A 143 -9.73 -0.81 -48.30
N ALA A 144 -10.92 -0.81 -48.89
CA ALA A 144 -12.19 -0.87 -48.16
C ALA A 144 -12.43 -2.22 -47.45
N ASN A 145 -11.71 -3.27 -47.83
CA ASN A 145 -11.74 -4.56 -47.15
C ASN A 145 -10.83 -4.60 -45.91
N ILE A 146 -10.02 -3.57 -45.69
CA ILE A 146 -9.06 -3.49 -44.59
C ILE A 146 -9.62 -2.56 -43.51
N THR A 147 -9.85 -3.11 -42.33
CA THR A 147 -10.21 -2.34 -41.13
C THR A 147 -8.95 -2.09 -40.31
N ASP A 148 -8.60 -0.83 -40.09
CA ASP A 148 -7.44 -0.44 -39.30
C ASP A 148 -7.72 -0.61 -37.79
N LEU A 149 -6.82 -1.31 -37.09
CA LEU A 149 -6.95 -1.57 -35.64
C LEU A 149 -5.88 -0.84 -34.81
N ARG A 150 -4.97 -0.09 -35.45
CA ARG A 150 -3.81 0.51 -34.77
C ARG A 150 -4.20 1.51 -33.69
N LEU A 151 -5.27 2.26 -33.91
CA LEU A 151 -5.80 3.24 -32.94
C LEU A 151 -6.72 2.61 -31.87
N ASN A 152 -7.00 1.31 -31.97
CA ASN A 152 -7.86 0.61 -31.02
C ASN A 152 -7.01 0.01 -29.89
N ASN A 153 -7.13 0.57 -28.68
CA ASN A 153 -6.36 0.15 -27.50
C ASN A 153 -6.61 -1.29 -27.06
N THR A 154 -7.76 -1.89 -27.41
CA THR A 154 -8.03 -3.29 -27.10
C THR A 154 -7.17 -4.23 -27.95
N PHE A 155 -6.91 -3.89 -29.21
CA PHE A 155 -6.20 -4.75 -30.16
C PHE A 155 -4.72 -4.40 -30.33
N CYS A 156 -4.39 -3.11 -30.42
CA CYS A 156 -3.03 -2.64 -30.64
C CYS A 156 -2.71 -1.42 -29.78
N GLY A 157 -3.37 -0.29 -30.04
CA GLY A 157 -3.05 0.99 -29.42
C GLY A 157 -1.81 1.67 -30.01
N ILE A 158 -1.67 2.96 -29.70
CA ILE A 158 -0.47 3.74 -29.98
C ILE A 158 0.41 3.73 -28.74
N VAL A 159 1.72 3.60 -28.96
CA VAL A 159 2.70 3.69 -27.88
C VAL A 159 2.55 5.04 -27.19
N HIS A 160 2.32 4.99 -25.89
CA HIS A 160 2.41 6.11 -24.96
C HIS A 160 3.50 5.76 -23.92
N GLY A 161 4.23 6.76 -23.41
CA GLY A 161 5.12 6.65 -22.23
C GLY A 161 4.94 7.90 -21.37
N VAL A 162 5.22 7.98 -20.05
CA VAL A 162 5.82 7.12 -19.01
C VAL A 162 5.13 7.54 -17.70
N ILE A 163 4.64 6.62 -16.86
CA ILE A 163 3.78 6.85 -15.67
C ILE A 163 2.33 7.27 -16.00
N ASP A 164 1.53 6.38 -16.60
CA ASP A 164 0.07 6.60 -16.67
C ASP A 164 -0.70 5.76 -15.62
N GLN A 165 -0.03 4.84 -14.92
CA GLN A 165 -0.66 4.05 -13.86
C GLN A 165 0.36 3.77 -12.76
N VAL A 166 0.36 4.59 -11.71
CA VAL A 166 0.75 4.08 -10.40
C VAL A 166 -0.32 3.04 -10.08
N ASP A 167 0.06 1.76 -10.10
CA ASP A 167 -0.83 0.69 -9.63
C ASP A 167 -1.06 0.90 -8.12
N THR A 168 -2.12 1.65 -7.81
CA THR A 168 -2.50 1.98 -6.44
C THR A 168 -3.41 0.92 -5.83
N THR A 169 -3.74 -0.15 -6.56
CA THR A 169 -4.65 -1.19 -6.06
C THR A 169 -4.10 -1.86 -4.81
N THR A 170 -2.80 -2.14 -4.79
CA THR A 170 -2.14 -2.80 -3.65
C THR A 170 -2.09 -1.88 -2.43
N ILE A 171 -1.69 -0.62 -2.59
CA ILE A 171 -1.66 0.36 -1.48
C ILE A 171 -3.07 0.70 -1.00
N PHE A 172 -4.06 0.72 -1.88
CA PHE A 172 -5.47 0.90 -1.53
C PHE A 172 -6.02 -0.29 -0.72
N ASN A 173 -5.70 -1.53 -1.10
CA ASN A 173 -6.08 -2.72 -0.35
C ASN A 173 -5.46 -2.73 1.06
N GLN A 174 -4.20 -2.32 1.19
CA GLN A 174 -3.55 -2.17 2.50
C GLN A 174 -4.22 -1.10 3.37
N PHE A 175 -4.53 0.06 2.79
CA PHE A 175 -5.25 1.12 3.49
C PHE A 175 -6.65 0.67 3.94
N GLN A 176 -7.37 -0.05 3.08
CA GLN A 176 -8.69 -0.59 3.41
C GLN A 176 -8.62 -1.62 4.55
N ALA A 177 -7.63 -2.52 4.53
CA ALA A 177 -7.42 -3.48 5.62
C ALA A 177 -7.12 -2.79 6.95
N TRP A 178 -6.21 -1.80 6.96
CA TRP A 178 -5.91 -1.00 8.15
C TRP A 178 -7.14 -0.25 8.68
N TYR A 179 -7.96 0.32 7.78
CA TYR A 179 -9.19 1.01 8.16
C TYR A 179 -10.18 0.06 8.83
N LEU A 180 -10.41 -1.13 8.27
CA LEU A 180 -11.31 -2.13 8.84
C LEU A 180 -10.81 -2.60 10.22
N GLU A 181 -9.52 -2.90 10.35
CA GLU A 181 -8.93 -3.32 11.62
C GLU A 181 -9.03 -2.23 12.71
N THR A 182 -8.76 -0.98 12.35
CA THR A 182 -8.85 0.15 13.28
C THR A 182 -10.29 0.39 13.75
N VAL A 183 -11.27 0.28 12.85
CA VAL A 183 -12.69 0.44 13.18
C VAL A 183 -13.21 -0.71 14.04
N ASP A 184 -12.78 -1.95 13.76
CA ASP A 184 -13.16 -3.12 14.55
C ASP A 184 -12.56 -3.07 15.97
N GLY A 185 -11.29 -2.67 16.08
CA GLY A 185 -10.63 -2.40 17.35
C GLY A 185 -11.36 -1.32 18.16
N ALA A 186 -11.67 -0.18 17.54
CA ALA A 186 -12.41 0.90 18.20
C ALA A 186 -13.81 0.47 18.64
N THR A 187 -14.49 -0.35 17.84
CA THR A 187 -15.82 -0.90 18.19
C THR A 187 -15.73 -1.81 19.41
N THR A 188 -14.71 -2.67 19.46
CA THR A 188 -14.43 -3.57 20.60
C THR A 188 -14.07 -2.79 21.86
N ASP A 189 -13.25 -1.75 21.74
CA ASP A 189 -12.86 -0.90 22.87
C ASP A 189 -14.07 -0.14 23.43
N ILE A 190 -14.92 0.42 22.57
CA ILE A 190 -16.17 1.08 22.97
C ILE A 190 -17.09 0.09 23.68
N ALA A 191 -17.27 -1.12 23.14
CA ALA A 191 -18.09 -2.16 23.77
C ALA A 191 -17.54 -2.58 25.15
N THR A 192 -16.23 -2.66 25.28
CA THR A 192 -15.55 -2.98 26.54
C THR A 192 -15.72 -1.86 27.57
N MET A 193 -15.56 -0.59 27.16
CA MET A 193 -15.78 0.56 28.04
C MET A 193 -17.23 0.67 28.51
N LEU A 194 -18.20 0.45 27.60
CA LEU A 194 -19.62 0.43 27.95
C LEU A 194 -19.94 -0.69 28.94
N SER A 195 -19.40 -1.88 28.72
CA SER A 195 -19.60 -3.03 29.62
C SER A 195 -18.99 -2.79 31.00
N ALA A 196 -17.77 -2.24 31.05
CA ALA A 196 -17.10 -1.89 32.30
C ALA A 196 -17.88 -0.80 33.07
N PHE A 197 -18.36 0.23 32.35
CA PHE A 197 -19.20 1.27 32.93
C PHE A 197 -20.51 0.69 33.49
N GLN A 198 -21.21 -0.14 32.72
CA GLN A 198 -22.47 -0.75 33.16
C GLN A 198 -22.27 -1.65 34.39
N SER A 199 -21.20 -2.45 34.41
CA SER A 199 -20.85 -3.27 35.56
C SER A 199 -20.54 -2.44 36.80
N GLY A 200 -19.72 -1.38 36.64
CA GLY A 200 -19.39 -0.46 37.74
C GLY A 200 -20.63 0.27 38.28
N PHE A 201 -21.50 0.75 37.40
CA PHE A 201 -22.76 1.39 37.77
C PHE A 201 -23.68 0.43 38.52
N ASN A 202 -23.89 -0.79 38.01
CA ASN A 202 -24.74 -1.79 38.66
C ASN A 202 -24.21 -2.18 40.04
N THR A 203 -22.89 -2.32 40.18
CA THR A 203 -22.23 -2.63 41.46
C THR A 203 -22.46 -1.52 42.48
N TRP A 204 -22.23 -0.26 42.08
CA TRP A 204 -22.49 0.90 42.92
C TRP A 204 -23.98 1.00 43.30
N PHE A 205 -24.88 0.85 42.32
CA PHE A 205 -26.31 0.97 42.52
C PHE A 205 -26.86 -0.12 43.46
N ALA A 206 -26.40 -1.36 43.31
CA ALA A 206 -26.74 -2.46 44.23
C ALA A 206 -26.29 -2.15 45.67
N GLY A 207 -25.12 -1.53 45.86
CA GLY A 207 -24.65 -1.08 47.18
C GLY A 207 -25.54 0.00 47.80
N VAL A 208 -26.03 0.94 46.99
CA VAL A 208 -27.01 1.95 47.42
C VAL A 208 -28.32 1.29 47.81
N GLN A 209 -28.85 0.39 46.97
CA GLN A 209 -30.08 -0.34 47.26
C GLN A 209 -29.96 -1.18 48.54
N GLY A 210 -28.84 -1.87 48.73
CA GLY A 210 -28.60 -2.67 49.94
C GLY A 210 -28.66 -1.81 51.21
N THR A 211 -28.03 -0.64 51.21
CA THR A 211 -28.08 0.31 52.33
C THR A 211 -29.51 0.79 52.61
N LEU A 212 -30.29 1.00 51.56
CA LEU A 212 -31.66 1.53 51.60
C LEU A 212 -32.73 0.43 51.62
N SER A 213 -32.37 -0.81 51.92
CA SER A 213 -33.29 -1.95 51.98
C SER A 213 -33.55 -2.39 53.43
N GLY A 214 -34.72 -2.97 53.69
CA GLY A 214 -35.08 -3.48 55.02
C GLY A 214 -35.22 -2.36 56.06
N ASP A 215 -34.56 -2.51 57.20
CA ASP A 215 -34.49 -1.47 58.24
C ASP A 215 -33.48 -0.38 57.85
N VAL A 216 -33.96 0.59 57.07
CA VAL A 216 -33.16 1.73 56.58
C VAL A 216 -32.58 2.54 57.74
N ALA A 217 -33.36 2.78 58.80
CA ALA A 217 -32.91 3.57 59.94
C ALA A 217 -31.78 2.83 60.69
N GLY A 218 -31.91 1.52 60.89
CA GLY A 218 -30.87 0.67 61.47
C GLY A 218 -29.59 0.64 60.64
N ASN A 219 -29.69 0.44 59.32
CA ASN A 219 -28.54 0.42 58.41
C ASN A 219 -27.77 1.74 58.39
N LEU A 220 -28.50 2.87 58.37
CA LEU A 220 -27.89 4.21 58.43
C LEU A 220 -27.23 4.47 59.78
N LEU A 221 -27.87 4.06 60.88
CA LEU A 221 -27.30 4.18 62.23
C LEU A 221 -25.98 3.39 62.36
N ILE A 222 -25.90 2.19 61.80
CA ILE A 222 -24.65 1.40 61.77
C ILE A 222 -23.54 2.17 61.03
N LYS A 223 -23.82 2.72 59.84
CA LYS A 223 -22.84 3.51 59.07
C LYS A 223 -22.40 4.77 59.82
N ILE A 224 -23.32 5.45 60.49
CA ILE A 224 -23.02 6.63 61.33
C ILE A 224 -22.11 6.23 62.49
N ASN A 225 -22.40 5.13 63.17
CA ASN A 225 -21.59 4.64 64.28
C ASN A 225 -20.17 4.24 63.84
N ASP A 226 -20.02 3.64 62.67
CA ASP A 226 -18.70 3.35 62.08
C ASP A 226 -17.91 4.64 61.80
N LEU A 227 -18.56 5.65 61.23
CA LEU A 227 -17.95 6.97 61.01
C LEU A 227 -17.53 7.64 62.33
N ILE A 228 -18.37 7.58 63.36
CA ILE A 228 -18.05 8.10 64.70
C ILE A 228 -16.85 7.36 65.29
N ALA A 229 -16.82 6.02 65.19
CA ALA A 229 -15.70 5.22 65.69
C ALA A 229 -14.38 5.58 64.98
N ARG A 230 -14.41 5.72 63.66
CA ARG A 230 -13.25 6.18 62.86
C ARG A 230 -12.82 7.60 63.23
N MET A 231 -13.78 8.51 63.48
CA MET A 231 -13.50 9.86 63.93
C MET A 231 -12.78 9.88 65.28
N ASN A 232 -13.26 9.10 66.25
CA ASN A 232 -12.65 9.00 67.59
C ASN A 232 -11.19 8.49 67.52
N VAL A 233 -10.91 7.54 66.62
CA VAL A 233 -9.54 7.07 66.36
C VAL A 233 -8.67 8.18 65.79
N VAL A 234 -9.18 8.95 64.82
CA VAL A 234 -8.47 10.09 64.24
C VAL A 234 -8.22 11.17 65.30
N GLU A 235 -9.23 11.54 66.09
CA GLU A 235 -9.10 12.53 67.16
C GLU A 235 -8.05 12.11 68.21
N SER A 236 -8.05 10.83 68.60
CA SER A 236 -7.05 10.28 69.52
C SER A 236 -5.64 10.32 68.93
N ALA A 237 -5.49 9.99 67.65
CA ALA A 237 -4.21 10.05 66.95
C ALA A 237 -3.70 11.49 66.81
N VAL A 238 -4.60 12.44 66.51
CA VAL A 238 -4.28 13.87 66.47
C VAL A 238 -3.82 14.36 67.84
N ALA A 239 -4.55 14.01 68.91
CA ALA A 239 -4.18 14.39 70.27
C ALA A 239 -2.79 13.84 70.68
N ALA A 240 -2.53 12.57 70.36
CA ALA A 240 -1.22 11.95 70.60
C ALA A 240 -0.10 12.65 69.83
N ASN A 241 -0.31 12.94 68.54
CA ASN A 241 0.65 13.67 67.72
C ASN A 241 0.90 15.08 68.26
N THR A 242 -0.14 15.80 68.68
CA THR A 242 -0.01 17.11 69.32
C THR A 242 0.83 17.03 70.60
N ALA A 243 0.61 16.03 71.44
CA ALA A 243 1.40 15.82 72.65
C ALA A 243 2.88 15.54 72.34
N SER A 244 3.16 14.69 71.35
CA SER A 244 4.52 14.42 70.89
C SER A 244 5.20 15.67 70.31
N ILE A 245 4.48 16.49 69.54
CA ILE A 245 4.98 17.77 69.02
C ILE A 245 5.37 18.69 70.17
N ASN A 246 4.49 18.87 71.16
CA ASN A 246 4.77 19.73 72.32
C ASN A 246 6.00 19.26 73.09
N GLN A 247 6.12 17.95 73.33
CA GLN A 247 7.31 17.38 73.98
C GLN A 247 8.58 17.63 73.17
N ASN A 248 8.53 17.43 71.85
CA ASN A 248 9.65 17.71 70.97
C ASN A 248 10.04 19.20 70.98
N THR A 249 9.06 20.10 71.00
CA THR A 249 9.29 21.55 71.11
C THR A 249 9.99 21.90 72.44
N SER A 250 9.56 21.33 73.56
CA SER A 250 10.24 21.49 74.85
C SER A 250 11.67 20.98 74.82
N ASN A 251 11.88 19.76 74.32
CA ASN A 251 13.22 19.16 74.19
C ASN A 251 14.14 20.02 73.32
N ILE A 252 13.64 20.58 72.20
CA ILE A 252 14.40 21.51 71.35
C ILE A 252 14.77 22.77 72.13
N SER A 253 13.85 23.34 72.90
CA SER A 253 14.12 24.53 73.73
C SER A 253 15.20 24.26 74.78
N GLU A 254 15.12 23.13 75.48
CA GLU A 254 16.11 22.71 76.49
C GLU A 254 17.49 22.48 75.87
N ASN A 255 17.55 21.74 74.75
CA ASN A 255 18.79 21.52 74.02
C ASN A 255 19.40 22.83 73.50
N THR A 256 18.58 23.76 73.01
CA THR A 256 19.02 25.09 72.56
C THR A 256 19.66 25.87 73.71
N ALA A 257 19.05 25.85 74.90
CA ALA A 257 19.59 26.50 76.09
C ALA A 257 20.92 25.86 76.56
N ALA A 258 20.98 24.53 76.58
CA ALA A 258 22.20 23.80 76.94
C ALA A 258 23.37 24.11 75.99
N ILE A 259 23.11 24.16 74.68
CA ILE A 259 24.11 24.55 73.67
C ILE A 259 24.62 25.97 73.91
N SER A 260 23.72 26.93 74.23
CA SER A 260 24.11 28.31 74.53
C SER A 260 25.05 28.39 75.75
N LEU A 261 24.78 27.63 76.81
CA LEU A 261 25.62 27.55 78.01
C LEU A 261 27.01 26.99 77.72
N ILE A 262 27.11 25.92 76.92
CA ILE A 262 28.38 25.33 76.48
C ILE A 262 29.17 26.32 75.60
N GLY A 263 28.49 27.06 74.72
CA GLY A 263 29.09 28.13 73.93
C GLY A 263 29.73 29.21 74.81
N HIS A 264 29.03 29.65 75.87
CA HIS A 264 29.57 30.64 76.80
C HIS A 264 30.73 30.11 77.65
N SER A 265 30.67 28.87 78.13
CA SER A 265 31.74 28.28 78.94
C SER A 265 33.02 28.05 78.13
N SER A 266 32.91 27.53 76.91
CA SER A 266 34.06 27.33 76.02
C SER A 266 34.72 28.66 75.64
N VAL A 267 33.95 29.71 75.29
CA VAL A 267 34.50 31.04 75.02
C VAL A 267 35.21 31.63 76.24
N ASN A 268 34.68 31.41 77.45
CA ASN A 268 35.33 31.83 78.70
C ASN A 268 36.62 31.04 79.00
N GLU A 269 36.63 29.73 78.79
CA GLU A 269 37.81 28.87 78.90
C GLU A 269 38.90 29.29 77.88
N PHE A 270 38.55 29.50 76.61
CA PHE A 270 39.48 29.98 75.59
C PHE A 270 40.01 31.39 75.88
N ARG A 271 39.20 32.29 76.46
CA ARG A 271 39.68 33.60 76.94
C ARG A 271 40.66 33.47 78.10
N LYS A 272 40.39 32.60 79.08
CA LYS A 272 41.32 32.33 80.20
C LYS A 272 42.65 31.76 79.70
N LEU A 273 42.62 30.81 78.77
CA LEU A 273 43.82 30.23 78.16
C LEU A 273 44.65 31.24 77.36
N ARG A 274 44.00 32.21 76.68
CA ARG A 274 44.71 33.31 76.00
C ARG A 274 45.27 34.37 76.96
N MET A 275 44.70 34.54 78.15
CA MET A 275 45.16 35.52 79.15
C MET A 275 46.19 34.95 80.15
N GLY A 276 46.25 33.62 80.31
CA GLY A 276 47.19 32.92 81.19
C GLY A 276 48.47 32.42 80.51
N GLY A 277 48.73 32.85 79.27
CA GLY A 277 49.93 32.51 78.51
C GLY A 277 50.90 33.69 78.36
N ILE A 278 51.40 34.21 79.49
CA ILE A 278 52.73 34.84 79.71
C ILE A 278 53.14 34.49 81.13
#